data_AF-A0A5C3MUX6-F1
#
_entry.id   AF-A0A5C3MUX6-F1
#
_cell.length_a   1.000
_cell.length_b   1.000
_cell.length_c   1.000
_cell.angle_alpha   90.00
_cell.angle_beta   90.00
_cell.angle_gamma   90.00
#
_symmetry.space_group_name_H-M   'P 1'
#
loop_
_entity.id
_entity.type
_entity.pdbx_description
1 polymer ?
#
loop_
_entity_poly.entity_id
_entity_poly.type
_entity_poly.pdbx_seq_one_letter_code
_entity_poly.pdbx_strand_id
1 'polypeptide(L)'
;MAPLPSTSNLTELPNLSALPDLVIEEILSHLEVPEMVRCRELCSRIRDIVDDSDYLQDNIDYYIEEEVSVYKLRDVLPLELQAEDEAVVLNNAADYMHVLERSNELLEERLNRIFQELQELKTVTLENARRVLGEEGLSNFDYSTERGEPA
;
A
#
# COMPACT_ATOMS: atom_id res chain seq x y z
N MET A 1 -2.02 -35.51 53.39
CA MET A 1 -1.74 -34.94 52.06
C MET A 1 -3.03 -34.92 51.29
N ALA A 2 -3.65 -33.75 51.14
CA ALA A 2 -4.78 -33.54 50.23
C ALA A 2 -4.22 -32.76 49.01
N PRO A 3 -4.54 -33.17 47.76
CA PRO A 3 -4.00 -32.49 46.59
C PRO A 3 -4.74 -31.16 46.36
N LEU A 4 -3.99 -30.15 45.96
CA LEU A 4 -4.51 -28.85 45.56
C LEU A 4 -5.25 -28.96 44.20
N PRO A 5 -6.38 -28.27 44.02
CA PRO A 5 -7.06 -28.24 42.73
C PRO A 5 -6.26 -27.41 41.73
N SER A 6 -5.89 -28.04 40.61
CA SER A 6 -5.37 -27.38 39.42
C SER A 6 -6.44 -26.44 38.85
N THR A 7 -6.25 -25.13 38.98
CA THR A 7 -7.09 -24.13 38.32
C THR A 7 -6.64 -23.99 36.87
N SER A 8 -7.08 -24.93 36.02
CA SER A 8 -7.06 -24.80 34.57
C SER A 8 -8.31 -24.06 34.10
N ASN A 9 -8.44 -22.79 34.43
CA ASN A 9 -9.43 -21.91 33.82
C ASN A 9 -8.70 -20.90 32.92
N LEU A 10 -8.15 -21.40 31.81
CA LEU A 10 -7.98 -20.56 30.62
C LEU A 10 -9.39 -20.40 30.06
N THR A 11 -10.05 -19.33 30.49
CA THR A 11 -11.33 -18.90 29.96
C THR A 11 -11.19 -18.82 28.45
N GLU A 12 -11.85 -19.73 27.72
CA GLU A 12 -12.04 -19.62 26.28
C GLU A 12 -12.78 -18.31 26.04
N LEU A 13 -12.06 -17.24 25.73
CA LEU A 13 -12.68 -16.00 25.30
C LEU A 13 -13.48 -16.35 24.04
N PRO A 14 -14.78 -16.07 23.99
CA PRO A 14 -15.55 -16.30 22.78
C PRO A 14 -14.87 -15.53 21.64
N ASN A 15 -14.45 -16.25 20.61
CA ASN A 15 -13.86 -15.65 19.42
C ASN A 15 -14.86 -14.63 18.88
N LEU A 16 -14.35 -13.47 18.42
CA LEU A 16 -15.15 -12.40 17.82
C LEU A 16 -16.02 -12.94 16.66
N SER A 17 -15.58 -14.02 16.01
CA SER A 17 -16.30 -14.75 14.97
C SER A 17 -17.59 -15.46 15.45
N ALA A 18 -17.79 -15.64 16.74
CA ALA A 18 -19.00 -16.25 17.31
C ALA A 18 -20.07 -15.24 17.72
N LEU A 19 -19.76 -13.94 17.72
CA LEU A 19 -20.72 -12.88 18.07
C LEU A 19 -21.66 -12.58 16.89
N PRO A 20 -22.91 -12.16 17.13
CA PRO A 20 -23.80 -11.64 16.09
C PRO A 20 -23.29 -10.33 15.47
N ASP A 21 -23.64 -10.07 14.21
CA ASP A 21 -23.19 -8.87 13.48
C ASP A 21 -23.58 -7.57 14.19
N LEU A 22 -24.81 -7.46 14.71
CA LEU A 22 -25.29 -6.33 15.51
C LEU A 22 -24.43 -6.04 16.74
N VAL A 23 -23.91 -7.08 17.40
CA VAL A 23 -23.05 -6.93 18.58
C VAL A 23 -21.66 -6.46 18.17
N ILE A 24 -21.17 -6.95 17.02
CA ILE A 24 -19.88 -6.50 16.46
C ILE A 24 -20.00 -5.03 16.04
N GLU A 25 -21.07 -4.65 15.35
CA GLU A 25 -21.37 -3.27 14.98
C GLU A 25 -21.39 -2.34 16.20
N GLU A 26 -22.06 -2.75 17.28
CA GLU A 26 -22.09 -1.97 18.52
C GLU A 26 -20.73 -1.94 19.23
N ILE A 27 -19.88 -2.96 19.10
CA ILE A 27 -18.50 -2.87 19.60
C ILE A 27 -17.70 -1.87 18.77
N LEU A 28 -17.83 -1.92 17.44
CA LEU A 28 -17.11 -1.03 16.52
C LEU A 28 -17.54 0.43 16.69
N SER A 29 -18.80 0.71 17.03
CA SER A 29 -19.29 2.07 17.28
C SER A 29 -18.66 2.74 18.50
N HIS A 30 -18.05 1.97 19.41
CA HIS A 30 -17.33 2.49 20.56
C HIS A 30 -15.83 2.72 20.28
N LEU A 31 -15.34 2.31 19.11
CA LEU A 31 -13.94 2.53 18.71
C LEU A 31 -13.78 3.92 18.09
N GLU A 32 -12.57 4.48 18.20
CA GLU A 32 -12.21 5.63 17.39
C GLU A 32 -12.13 5.23 15.91
N VAL A 33 -12.46 6.15 15.00
CA VAL A 33 -12.50 5.87 13.56
C VAL A 33 -11.21 5.24 13.01
N PRO A 34 -9.99 5.68 13.39
CA PRO A 34 -8.76 5.01 12.93
C PRO A 34 -8.64 3.56 13.39
N GLU A 35 -9.14 3.23 14.58
CA GLU A 35 -9.14 1.87 15.11
C GLU A 35 -10.18 1.00 14.41
N MET A 36 -11.37 1.54 14.19
CA MET A 36 -12.43 0.89 13.43
C MET A 36 -11.99 0.56 11.99
N VAL A 37 -11.35 1.50 11.30
CA VAL A 37 -10.82 1.28 9.95
C VAL A 37 -9.74 0.20 9.95
N ARG A 38 -8.87 0.16 10.96
CA ARG A 38 -7.91 -0.97 11.11
C ARG A 38 -8.62 -2.30 11.33
N CYS A 39 -9.72 -2.32 12.08
CA CYS A 39 -10.53 -3.52 12.27
C CYS A 39 -11.16 -4.01 10.95
N ARG A 40 -11.52 -3.10 10.04
CA ARG A 40 -12.01 -3.40 8.68
C ARG A 40 -11.02 -4.25 7.85
N GLU A 41 -9.73 -4.15 8.15
CA GLU A 41 -8.67 -4.91 7.46
C GLU A 41 -8.47 -6.32 8.04
N LEU A 42 -8.96 -6.60 9.25
CA LEU A 42 -8.70 -7.85 9.96
C LEU A 42 -9.41 -9.05 9.34
N CYS A 43 -10.67 -8.90 8.91
CA CYS A 43 -11.39 -9.96 8.23
C CYS A 43 -12.55 -9.41 7.37
N SER A 44 -12.97 -10.22 6.38
CA SER A 44 -14.06 -9.84 5.46
C SER A 44 -15.36 -9.57 6.20
N ARG A 45 -15.67 -10.32 7.26
CA ARG A 45 -16.91 -10.12 8.01
C ARG A 45 -16.99 -8.76 8.69
N ILE A 46 -15.89 -8.30 9.31
CA ILE A 46 -15.87 -6.96 9.92
C ILE A 46 -15.97 -5.90 8.82
N ARG A 47 -15.32 -6.13 7.68
CA ARG A 47 -15.48 -5.24 6.52
C ARG A 47 -16.92 -5.11 6.08
N ASP A 48 -17.60 -6.24 5.89
CA ASP A 48 -18.99 -6.26 5.44
C ASP A 48 -19.89 -5.53 6.45
N ILE A 49 -19.70 -5.74 7.75
CA ILE A 49 -20.46 -5.03 8.80
C ILE A 49 -20.21 -3.52 8.77
N VAL A 50 -18.96 -3.09 8.59
CA VAL A 50 -18.61 -1.67 8.49
C VAL A 50 -19.20 -1.07 7.21
N ASP A 51 -19.12 -1.78 6.09
CA ASP A 51 -19.57 -1.30 4.78
C ASP A 51 -21.11 -1.27 4.67
N ASP A 52 -21.81 -2.18 5.34
CA ASP A 52 -23.28 -2.27 5.33
C ASP A 52 -23.96 -1.36 6.38
N SER A 53 -23.20 -0.82 7.35
CA SER A 53 -23.74 0.05 8.40
C SER A 53 -23.64 1.53 8.02
N ASP A 54 -24.79 2.14 7.71
CA ASP A 54 -24.90 3.58 7.44
C ASP A 54 -24.28 4.42 8.58
N TYR A 55 -24.50 4.02 9.84
CA TYR A 55 -23.98 4.76 11.00
C TYR A 55 -22.45 4.71 11.10
N LEU A 56 -21.82 3.55 10.85
CA LEU A 56 -20.36 3.43 10.90
C LEU A 56 -19.71 4.16 9.71
N GLN A 57 -20.33 4.08 8.53
CA GLN A 57 -19.90 4.85 7.35
C GLN A 57 -20.00 6.36 7.59
N ASP A 58 -21.12 6.85 8.13
CA ASP A 58 -21.29 8.28 8.44
C ASP A 58 -20.20 8.80 9.40
N ASN A 59 -19.79 8.00 10.38
CA ASN A 59 -18.70 8.36 11.29
C ASN A 59 -17.33 8.39 10.58
N ILE A 60 -17.09 7.47 9.64
CA ILE A 60 -15.87 7.46 8.82
C ILE A 60 -15.84 8.70 7.93
N ASP A 61 -16.94 8.98 7.24
CA ASP A 61 -17.05 10.11 6.33
C ASP A 61 -16.87 11.42 7.08
N TYR A 62 -17.52 11.58 8.24
CA TYR A 62 -17.33 12.76 9.10
C TYR A 62 -15.87 12.94 9.53
N TYR A 63 -15.20 11.86 9.92
CA TYR A 63 -13.79 11.89 10.31
C TYR A 63 -12.88 12.24 9.12
N ILE A 64 -13.17 11.72 7.93
CA ILE A 64 -12.44 12.06 6.70
C ILE A 64 -12.68 13.53 6.35
N GLU A 65 -13.90 14.04 6.45
CA GLU A 65 -14.19 15.45 6.22
C GLU A 65 -13.45 16.36 7.23
N GLU A 66 -13.36 15.94 8.48
CA GLU A 66 -12.65 16.68 9.52
C GLU A 66 -11.13 16.64 9.32
N GLU A 67 -10.54 15.48 9.07
CA GLU A 67 -9.07 15.30 8.97
C GLU A 67 -8.51 15.62 7.58
N VAL A 68 -9.28 15.35 6.53
CA VAL A 68 -8.96 15.60 5.11
C VAL A 68 -9.75 16.82 4.60
N SER A 69 -10.04 17.77 5.49
CA SER A 69 -10.64 19.03 5.07
C SER A 69 -9.74 19.74 4.06
N VAL A 70 -10.31 20.20 2.95
CA VAL A 70 -9.60 20.98 1.91
C VAL A 70 -8.87 22.18 2.54
N TYR A 71 -9.37 22.71 3.66
CA TYR A 71 -8.71 23.78 4.41
C TYR A 71 -7.41 23.32 5.11
N LYS A 72 -7.37 22.09 5.64
CA LYS A 72 -6.13 21.49 6.20
C LYS A 72 -5.15 21.11 5.10
N LEU A 73 -5.63 20.73 3.91
CA LEU A 73 -4.79 20.36 2.77
C LEU A 73 -4.29 21.57 1.96
N ARG A 74 -4.95 22.73 2.05
CA ARG A 74 -4.58 23.94 1.30
C ARG A 74 -3.10 24.29 1.44
N ASP A 75 -2.55 24.17 2.65
CA ASP A 75 -1.15 24.55 2.93
C ASP A 75 -0.11 23.58 2.33
N VAL A 76 -0.51 22.35 1.98
CA VAL A 76 0.37 21.33 1.39
C VAL A 76 0.14 21.11 -0.10
N LEU A 77 -0.94 21.68 -0.65
CA LEU A 77 -1.22 21.62 -2.08
C LEU A 77 -0.29 22.55 -2.88
N PRO A 78 0.03 22.24 -4.14
CA PRO A 78 0.66 23.19 -5.06
C PRO A 78 -0.11 24.51 -5.13
N LEU A 79 0.59 25.64 -5.29
CA LEU A 79 0.02 27.00 -5.26
C LEU A 79 -1.18 27.17 -6.22
N GLU A 80 -1.16 26.45 -7.33
CA GLU A 80 -2.20 26.43 -8.36
C GLU A 80 -3.53 25.85 -7.83
N LEU A 81 -3.48 25.01 -6.80
CA LEU A 81 -4.65 24.36 -6.18
C LEU A 81 -5.06 25.02 -4.86
N GLN A 82 -4.42 26.13 -4.45
CA GLN A 82 -4.74 26.85 -3.22
C GLN A 82 -5.71 28.03 -3.41
N ALA A 83 -6.39 28.10 -4.56
CA ALA A 83 -7.35 29.15 -4.87
C ALA A 83 -8.53 29.13 -3.89
N GLU A 84 -9.10 30.31 -3.62
CA GLU A 84 -10.25 30.44 -2.70
C GLU A 84 -11.57 30.00 -3.35
N ASP A 85 -11.63 30.02 -4.68
CA ASP A 85 -12.78 29.60 -5.48
C ASP A 85 -12.63 28.14 -5.91
N GLU A 86 -13.56 27.30 -5.47
CA GLU A 86 -13.60 25.87 -5.75
C GLU A 86 -13.65 25.55 -7.25
N ALA A 87 -14.33 26.37 -8.06
CA ALA A 87 -14.38 26.18 -9.51
C ALA A 87 -13.00 26.42 -10.17
N VAL A 88 -12.22 27.35 -9.61
CA VAL A 88 -10.84 27.61 -10.05
C VAL A 88 -9.92 26.48 -9.61
N VAL A 89 -10.07 25.96 -8.39
CA VAL A 89 -9.32 24.78 -7.91
C VAL A 89 -9.56 23.59 -8.82
N LEU A 90 -10.82 23.31 -9.17
CA LEU A 90 -11.17 22.19 -10.04
C LEU A 90 -10.59 22.34 -11.46
N ASN A 91 -10.63 23.54 -12.03
CA ASN A 91 -10.07 23.77 -13.36
C ASN A 91 -8.52 23.63 -13.35
N ASN A 92 -7.86 24.20 -12.34
CA ASN A 92 -6.42 24.08 -12.16
C ASN A 92 -6.01 22.63 -11.87
N ALA A 93 -6.83 21.87 -11.15
CA ALA A 93 -6.62 20.44 -10.91
C ALA A 93 -6.71 19.64 -12.21
N ALA A 94 -7.67 19.95 -13.08
CA ALA A 94 -7.79 19.31 -14.39
C ALA A 94 -6.56 19.60 -15.28
N ASP A 95 -6.12 20.85 -15.32
CA ASP A 95 -4.91 21.24 -16.08
C ASP A 95 -3.65 20.56 -15.51
N TYR A 96 -3.51 20.50 -14.18
CA TYR A 96 -2.38 19.84 -13.52
C TYR A 96 -2.38 18.32 -13.75
N MET A 97 -3.56 17.70 -13.76
CA MET A 97 -3.72 16.27 -14.03
C MET A 97 -3.19 15.91 -15.43
N HIS A 98 -3.53 16.71 -16.44
CA HIS A 98 -2.99 16.51 -17.79
C HIS A 98 -1.47 16.67 -17.87
N VAL A 99 -0.89 17.60 -17.13
CA VAL A 99 0.57 17.78 -17.04
C VAL A 99 1.23 16.55 -16.39
N LEU A 100 0.63 16.04 -15.31
CA LEU A 100 1.13 14.84 -14.62
C LEU A 100 1.03 13.59 -15.50
N GLU A 101 -0.10 13.37 -16.18
CA GLU A 101 -0.28 12.28 -17.14
C GLU A 101 0.80 12.33 -18.23
N ARG A 102 0.99 13.50 -18.84
CA ARG A 102 2.00 13.67 -19.89
C ARG A 102 3.43 13.43 -19.39
N SER A 103 3.72 13.88 -18.17
CA SER A 103 5.02 13.64 -17.54
C SER A 103 5.26 12.15 -17.28
N ASN A 104 4.23 11.42 -16.81
CA ASN A 104 4.30 9.99 -16.57
C ASN A 104 4.54 9.20 -17.87
N GLU A 105 3.84 9.54 -18.95
CA GLU A 105 4.07 8.94 -20.28
C GLU A 105 5.54 9.11 -20.72
N LEU A 106 6.08 10.32 -20.61
CA LEU A 106 7.47 10.62 -20.98
C LEU A 106 8.48 9.87 -20.11
N LEU A 107 8.18 9.72 -18.81
CA LEU A 107 9.01 8.94 -17.89
C LEU A 107 9.01 7.47 -18.27
N GLU A 108 7.86 6.90 -18.64
CA GLU A 108 7.73 5.52 -19.09
C GLU A 108 8.49 5.28 -20.41
N GLU A 109 8.35 6.18 -21.39
CA GLU A 109 9.12 6.13 -22.64
C GLU A 109 10.64 6.16 -22.37
N ARG A 110 11.08 7.02 -21.45
CA ARG A 110 12.49 7.14 -21.08
C ARG A 110 12.99 5.89 -20.38
N LEU A 111 12.20 5.32 -19.47
CA LEU A 111 12.51 4.09 -18.75
C LEU A 111 12.70 2.93 -19.75
N ASN A 112 11.76 2.78 -20.69
CA ASN A 112 11.80 1.76 -21.73
C ASN A 112 13.05 1.89 -22.61
N ARG A 113 13.41 3.12 -23.00
CA ARG A 113 14.63 3.38 -23.76
C ARG A 113 15.89 2.97 -23.00
N ILE A 114 16.00 3.33 -21.72
CA ILE A 114 17.14 2.96 -20.87
C ILE A 114 17.25 1.43 -20.76
N PHE A 115 16.13 0.73 -20.58
CA PHE A 115 16.14 -0.74 -20.53
C PHE A 115 16.63 -1.36 -21.85
N GLN A 116 16.23 -0.80 -22.99
CA GLN A 116 16.70 -1.26 -24.29
C GLN A 116 18.21 -1.03 -24.46
N GLU A 117 18.71 0.16 -24.12
CA GLU A 117 20.14 0.49 -24.15
C GLU A 117 20.95 -0.43 -23.23
N LEU A 118 20.43 -0.78 -22.05
CA LEU A 118 21.07 -1.73 -21.14
C LEU A 118 21.15 -3.14 -21.71
N GLN A 119 20.10 -3.61 -22.41
CA GLN A 119 20.12 -4.91 -23.06
C GLN A 119 21.13 -4.94 -24.22
N GLU A 120 21.15 -3.90 -25.06
CA GLU A 120 22.12 -3.76 -26.14
C GLU A 120 23.55 -3.76 -25.58
N LEU A 121 23.81 -2.94 -24.55
CA LEU A 121 25.13 -2.89 -23.91
C LEU A 121 25.51 -4.27 -23.34
N LYS A 122 24.60 -4.97 -22.65
CA LYS A 122 24.83 -6.32 -22.13
C LYS A 122 25.20 -7.30 -23.25
N THR A 123 24.48 -7.27 -24.38
CA THR A 123 24.77 -8.17 -25.51
C THR A 123 26.15 -7.90 -26.10
N VAL A 124 26.50 -6.62 -26.30
CA VAL A 124 27.82 -6.22 -26.81
C VAL A 124 28.94 -6.59 -25.84
N THR A 125 28.74 -6.39 -24.54
CA THR A 125 29.72 -6.80 -23.52
C THR A 125 29.93 -8.31 -23.50
N LEU A 126 28.85 -9.10 -23.58
CA LEU A 126 28.94 -10.57 -23.64
C LEU A 126 29.63 -11.06 -24.92
N GLU A 127 29.33 -10.45 -26.07
CA GLU A 127 29.99 -10.77 -27.33
C GLU A 127 31.49 -10.45 -27.29
N ASN A 128 31.85 -9.29 -26.76
CA ASN A 128 33.25 -8.93 -26.56
C ASN A 128 33.97 -9.87 -25.59
N ALA A 129 33.31 -10.27 -24.49
CA ALA A 129 33.84 -11.24 -23.54
C ALA A 129 34.05 -12.61 -24.22
N ARG A 130 33.10 -13.09 -25.04
CA ARG A 130 33.26 -14.31 -25.87
C ARG A 130 34.48 -14.21 -26.78
N ARG A 131 34.64 -13.07 -27.46
CA ARG A 131 35.74 -12.86 -28.41
C ARG A 131 37.11 -12.82 -27.74
N VAL A 132 37.19 -12.28 -26.52
CA VAL A 132 38.46 -12.09 -25.80
C VAL A 132 38.84 -13.32 -24.96
N LEU A 133 37.86 -13.95 -24.29
CA LEU A 133 38.10 -15.05 -23.34
C LEU A 133 37.88 -16.45 -23.95
N GLY A 134 37.27 -16.56 -25.14
CA GLY A 134 36.85 -17.83 -25.73
C GLY A 134 35.60 -18.43 -25.05
N GLU A 135 35.01 -19.48 -25.64
CA GLU A 135 33.80 -20.11 -25.08
C GLU A 135 34.03 -20.72 -23.68
N GLU A 136 35.23 -21.24 -23.41
CA GLU A 136 35.58 -21.87 -22.13
C GLU A 136 35.73 -20.86 -20.96
N GLY A 137 36.06 -19.60 -21.25
CA GLY A 137 36.25 -18.56 -20.24
C GLY A 137 34.95 -18.06 -19.59
N LEU A 138 33.80 -18.22 -20.26
CA LEU A 138 32.49 -17.76 -19.78
C LEU A 138 31.77 -18.78 -18.89
N SER A 139 32.02 -20.08 -19.10
CA SER A 139 31.51 -21.16 -18.24
C SER A 139 32.02 -21.10 -16.79
N ASN A 140 33.15 -20.44 -16.54
CA ASN A 140 33.69 -20.26 -15.19
C ASN A 140 33.03 -19.10 -14.40
N PHE A 141 32.33 -18.18 -15.07
CA PHE A 141 31.65 -17.07 -14.40
C PHE A 141 30.27 -17.46 -13.84
N ASP A 142 29.53 -18.36 -14.51
CA ASP A 142 28.21 -18.82 -14.05
C ASP A 142 28.27 -19.63 -12.74
N TYR A 143 29.37 -20.34 -12.47
CA TYR A 143 29.54 -21.12 -11.23
C TYR A 143 29.90 -20.29 -9.99
N SER A 144 30.24 -19.01 -10.16
CA SER A 144 30.73 -18.16 -9.06
C SER A 144 29.65 -17.27 -8.44
N THR A 145 28.48 -17.14 -9.07
CA THR A 145 27.40 -16.27 -8.57
C THR A 145 26.41 -17.00 -7.65
N GLU A 146 26.35 -18.34 -7.66
CA GLU A 146 25.45 -19.10 -6.77
C GLU A 146 26.04 -19.47 -5.40
N ARG A 147 27.31 -19.12 -5.11
CA ARG A 147 27.93 -19.44 -3.80
C ARG A 147 28.30 -18.19 -3.00
N GLY A 148 27.27 -17.45 -2.60
CA GLY A 148 27.35 -16.46 -1.53
C GLY A 148 26.80 -17.02 -0.22
N GLU A 149 27.49 -17.99 0.39
CA GLU A 149 27.31 -18.28 1.83
C GLU A 149 28.37 -17.50 2.62
N PRO A 150 27.96 -16.68 3.61
CA PRO A 150 28.91 -15.98 4.47
C PRO A 150 29.48 -16.93 5.54
N ALA A 151 30.77 -16.79 5.80
CA ALA A 151 31.47 -17.38 6.94
C ALA A 151 31.07 -16.70 8.27
#